data_AF-A0A191HXN7-F1
#
_entry.id   AF-A0A191HXN7-F1
#
_cell.length_a   1.000
_cell.length_b   1.000
_cell.length_c   1.000
_cell.angle_alpha   90.00
_cell.angle_beta   90.00
_cell.angle_gamma   90.00
#
_symmetry.space_group_name_H-M   'P 1'
#
loop_
_entity.id
_entity.type
_entity.pdbx_description
1 polymer ?
#
loop_
_entity_poly.entity_id
_entity_poly.type
_entity_poly.pdbx_seq_one_letter_code
_entity_poly.pdbx_strand_id
1 'polypeptide(L)'
;MDIFSKGTPLLTEEQLGKQLGVSRVTVRDAMISLEQDGYLMRAAGRGTFVNEATRKLKSRISNSYNLSNLINLNGFSVTEQILEEKED
;
A
#
# COMPACT_ATOMS: atom_id res chain seq x y z
N MET A 1 -13.71 -5.75 14.50
CA MET A 1 -13.01 -4.80 15.39
C MET A 1 -11.71 -4.46 14.68
N ASP A 2 -11.60 -3.28 14.07
CA ASP A 2 -10.36 -2.85 13.40
C ASP A 2 -9.36 -2.39 14.48
N ILE A 3 -8.52 -3.31 14.94
CA ILE A 3 -7.51 -3.10 15.99
C ILE A 3 -6.30 -2.26 15.53
N PHE A 4 -6.15 -2.05 14.22
CA PHE A 4 -5.10 -1.22 13.64
C PHE A 4 -5.75 0.00 12.97
N SER A 5 -6.11 0.97 13.79
CA SER A 5 -6.83 2.16 13.34
C SER A 5 -5.93 3.15 12.60
N LYS A 6 -6.57 4.01 11.81
CA LYS A 6 -5.93 5.01 10.93
C LYS A 6 -4.97 5.92 11.69
N GLY A 7 -3.80 6.20 11.10
CA GLY A 7 -2.85 7.20 11.61
C GLY A 7 -2.22 6.88 12.98
N THR A 8 -2.64 5.81 13.65
CA THR A 8 -1.98 5.32 14.85
C THR A 8 -0.84 4.36 14.48
N PRO A 9 0.31 4.46 15.18
CA PRO A 9 1.40 3.53 14.96
C PRO A 9 0.93 2.12 15.36
N LEU A 10 1.38 1.13 14.59
CA LEU A 10 1.27 -0.27 14.96
C LEU A 10 2.01 -0.52 16.28
N LEU A 11 1.55 -1.55 16.97
CA LEU A 11 2.24 -2.11 18.13
C LEU A 11 3.67 -2.51 17.74
N THR A 12 4.57 -2.50 18.72
CA THR A 12 5.94 -2.96 18.50
C THR A 12 5.98 -4.44 18.14
N GLU A 13 7.06 -4.89 17.48
CA GLU A 13 7.24 -6.31 17.15
C GLU A 13 7.09 -7.23 18.37
N GLU A 14 7.55 -6.76 19.55
CA GLU A 14 7.43 -7.51 20.81
C GLU A 14 5.98 -7.60 21.29
N GLN A 15 5.24 -6.49 21.24
CA GLN A 15 3.82 -6.45 21.62
C GLN A 15 2.97 -7.30 20.68
N LEU A 16 3.23 -7.24 19.37
CA LEU A 16 2.60 -8.09 18.37
C LEU A 16 2.93 -9.56 18.61
N GLY A 17 4.18 -9.89 18.93
CA GLY A 17 4.58 -11.27 19.25
C GLY A 17 3.83 -11.82 20.45
N LYS A 18 3.70 -11.02 21.51
CA LYS A 18 2.91 -11.37 22.70
C LYS A 18 1.42 -11.56 22.39
N GLN A 19 0.81 -10.67 21.60
CA GLN A 19 -0.60 -10.77 21.24
C GLN A 19 -0.90 -11.97 20.32
N LEU A 20 0.00 -12.27 19.39
CA LEU A 20 -0.18 -13.32 18.40
C LEU A 20 0.37 -14.69 18.84
N GLY A 21 1.06 -14.75 19.99
CA GLY A 21 1.66 -16.00 20.50
C GLY A 21 2.84 -16.50 19.66
N VAL A 22 3.54 -15.61 18.96
CA VAL A 22 4.66 -15.94 18.07
C VAL A 22 5.93 -15.20 18.46
N SER A 23 7.08 -15.67 17.95
CA SER A 23 8.35 -15.04 18.23
C SER A 23 8.43 -13.62 17.62
N ARG A 24 9.21 -12.75 18.26
CA ARG A 24 9.51 -11.41 17.71
C ARG A 24 10.12 -11.48 16.31
N VAL A 25 10.95 -12.48 16.04
CA VAL A 25 11.60 -12.68 14.72
C VAL A 25 10.54 -12.95 13.65
N THR A 26 9.59 -13.84 13.95
CA THR A 26 8.46 -14.14 13.04
C THR A 26 7.63 -12.90 12.73
N VAL A 27 7.33 -12.07 13.74
CA VAL A 27 6.62 -10.80 13.52
C VAL A 27 7.45 -9.85 12.65
N ARG A 28 8.74 -9.73 12.92
CA ARG A 28 9.63 -8.87 12.12
C ARG A 28 9.62 -9.29 10.65
N ASP A 29 9.75 -10.57 10.37
CA ASP A 29 9.79 -11.07 8.99
C ASP A 29 8.47 -10.78 8.24
N ALA A 30 7.34 -10.95 8.92
CA ALA A 30 6.03 -10.58 8.38
C ALA A 30 5.91 -9.06 8.16
N MET A 31 6.38 -8.24 9.10
CA MET A 31 6.35 -6.78 8.99
C MET A 31 7.24 -6.28 7.85
N ILE A 32 8.41 -6.87 7.65
CA ILE A 32 9.30 -6.57 6.51
C ILE A 32 8.60 -6.92 5.20
N SER A 33 7.95 -8.08 5.12
CA SER A 33 7.23 -8.51 3.92
C SER A 33 6.08 -7.54 3.60
N LEU A 34 5.30 -7.15 4.60
CA LEU A 34 4.21 -6.19 4.44
C LEU A 34 4.69 -4.78 4.08
N GLU A 35 5.88 -4.37 4.54
CA GLU A 35 6.52 -3.12 4.14
C GLU A 35 7.00 -3.18 2.68
N GLN A 36 7.61 -4.29 2.26
CA GLN A 36 8.04 -4.51 0.86
C GLN A 36 6.86 -4.52 -0.11
N ASP A 37 5.76 -5.16 0.28
CA ASP A 37 4.51 -5.17 -0.48
C ASP A 37 3.77 -3.80 -0.45
N GLY A 38 4.31 -2.84 0.31
CA GLY A 38 3.78 -1.49 0.42
C GLY A 38 2.54 -1.37 1.29
N TYR A 39 2.13 -2.41 2.04
CA TYR A 39 1.02 -2.33 3.00
C TYR A 39 1.36 -1.52 4.24
N LEU A 40 2.64 -1.43 4.59
CA LEU A 40 3.13 -0.67 5.73
C LEU A 40 4.08 0.43 5.29
N MET A 41 4.15 1.50 6.08
CA MET A 41 5.14 2.57 5.94
C MET A 41 5.84 2.81 7.27
N ARG A 42 7.17 2.94 7.23
CA ARG A 42 7.97 3.23 8.43
C ARG A 42 8.34 4.71 8.48
N ALA A 43 7.99 5.38 9.57
CA ALA A 43 8.41 6.75 9.84
C ALA A 43 9.44 6.75 10.97
N ALA A 44 10.68 7.14 10.65
CA ALA A 44 11.77 7.19 11.63
C ALA A 44 11.36 8.01 12.87
N GLY A 45 11.55 7.43 14.05
CA GLY A 45 11.17 8.04 15.34
C GLY A 45 9.67 8.10 15.63
N ARG A 46 8.79 7.73 14.70
CA ARG A 46 7.32 7.78 14.88
C ARG A 46 6.63 6.42 14.83
N GLY A 47 7.29 5.39 14.31
CA GLY A 47 6.80 4.01 14.28
C GLY A 47 6.41 3.53 12.88
N THR A 48 5.67 2.42 12.83
CA THR A 48 5.19 1.80 11.59
C THR A 48 3.68 2.03 11.46
N PHE A 49 3.22 2.38 10.27
CA PHE A 49 1.83 2.74 10.00
C PHE A 49 1.29 1.92 8.83
N VAL A 50 -0.03 1.76 8.76
CA VAL A 50 -0.70 1.18 7.59
C VAL A 50 -0.65 2.17 6.44
N ASN A 51 -0.19 1.72 5.27
CA ASN A 51 -0.21 2.49 4.03
C ASN A 51 -1.59 2.36 3.36
N GLU A 52 -2.34 3.46 3.28
CA GLU A 52 -3.69 3.43 2.72
C GLU A 52 -3.72 3.40 1.18
N ALA A 53 -2.63 3.78 0.51
CA ALA A 53 -2.56 3.79 -0.95
C ALA A 53 -2.68 2.36 -1.50
N THR A 54 -2.03 1.39 -0.86
CA THR A 54 -2.08 -0.04 -1.25
C THR A 54 -3.43 -0.69 -0.94
N ARG A 55 -4.17 -0.22 0.06
CA ARG A 55 -5.55 -0.70 0.31
C ARG A 55 -6.50 -0.33 -0.83
N LYS A 56 -6.32 0.83 -1.48
CA LYS A 56 -7.12 1.26 -2.64
C LYS A 56 -6.76 0.53 -3.93
N LEU A 57 -5.55 -0.04 -4.02
CA LEU A 57 -5.06 -0.80 -5.18
C LEU A 57 -5.59 -2.25 -5.24
N LYS A 58 -6.47 -2.68 -4.33
CA LYS A 58 -7.16 -3.99 -4.41
C LYS A 58 -8.10 -4.15 -5.62
N SER A 59 -8.28 -3.13 -6.45
CA SER A 59 -8.78 -3.35 -7.81
C SER A 59 -7.63 -3.90 -8.65
N ARG A 60 -7.70 -5.20 -8.90
CA ARG A 60 -6.88 -5.98 -9.82
C ARG A 60 -6.27 -5.13 -10.94
N ILE A 61 -4.95 -5.14 -11.06
CA ILE A 61 -4.27 -4.91 -12.34
C ILE A 61 -4.68 -6.06 -13.27
N SER A 62 -5.90 -5.95 -13.78
CA SER A 62 -6.51 -6.79 -14.78
C SER A 62 -6.42 -6.03 -16.09
N ASN A 63 -5.23 -6.06 -16.71
CA ASN A 63 -4.96 -5.83 -18.13
C ASN A 63 -5.59 -4.61 -18.86
N SER A 64 -6.15 -3.63 -18.16
CA SER A 64 -6.83 -2.48 -18.77
C SER A 64 -6.80 -1.23 -17.90
N TYR A 65 -5.73 -1.05 -17.10
CA TYR A 65 -5.52 0.25 -16.47
C TYR A 65 -5.22 1.27 -17.55
N ASN A 66 -6.29 1.91 -18.01
CA ASN A 66 -6.28 3.13 -18.78
C ASN A 66 -5.29 4.08 -18.09
N LEU A 67 -4.13 4.26 -18.73
CA LEU A 67 -2.95 4.93 -18.15
C LEU A 67 -3.30 6.32 -17.61
N SER A 68 -4.25 6.98 -18.27
CA SER A 68 -4.82 8.26 -17.91
C SER A 68 -5.44 8.28 -16.51
N ASN A 69 -6.07 7.19 -16.09
CA ASN A 69 -6.64 7.08 -14.74
C ASN A 69 -5.55 6.99 -13.66
N LEU A 70 -4.43 6.30 -13.93
CA LEU A 70 -3.34 6.18 -12.96
C LEU A 70 -2.63 7.52 -12.73
N ILE A 71 -2.46 8.30 -13.79
CA ILE A 71 -1.77 9.59 -13.72
C ILE A 71 -2.67 10.62 -13.01
N ASN A 72 -3.97 10.65 -13.31
CA ASN A 72 -4.96 11.50 -12.62
C ASN A 72 -5.03 11.21 -11.10
N LEU A 73 -4.96 9.95 -10.69
CA LEU A 73 -4.99 9.56 -9.27
C LEU A 73 -3.75 10.02 -8.48
N ASN A 74 -2.64 10.30 -9.16
CA ASN A 74 -1.40 10.80 -8.55
C ASN A 74 -1.27 12.33 -8.60
N GLY A 75 -2.36 13.04 -8.91
CA GLY A 75 -2.40 14.51 -8.90
C GLY A 75 -1.88 15.17 -10.17
N PHE A 76 -1.68 14.39 -11.25
CA PHE A 76 -1.27 14.89 -12.56
C PHE A 76 -2.44 14.82 -13.54
N SER A 77 -2.69 15.87 -14.34
CA SER A 77 -3.74 15.84 -15.35
C SER A 77 -3.24 15.21 -16.67
N VAL A 78 -3.94 14.21 -17.19
CA VAL A 78 -3.65 13.63 -18.52
C VAL A 78 -4.62 14.12 -19.57
N THR A 79 -4.08 14.44 -20.74
CA THR A 79 -4.82 14.72 -21.96
C THR A 79 -4.38 13.73 -23.04
N GLU A 80 -5.35 13.11 -23.70
CA GLU A 80 -5.10 12.24 -24.86
C GLU A 80 -5.43 13.00 -26.13
N GLN A 81 -4.56 12.88 -27.14
CA GLN A 81 -4.80 13.42 -28.48
C GLN A 81 -4.49 12.32 -29.50
N ILE A 82 -5.44 12.00 -30.35
CA ILE A 82 -5.23 11.09 -31.48
C ILE A 82 -4.37 11.85 -32.50
N LEU A 83 -3.17 11.34 -32.76
CA LEU A 83 -2.21 11.98 -33.69
C LEU A 83 -2.43 11.51 -35.13
N GLU A 84 -2.89 10.28 -35.33
CA GLU A 84 -3.17 9.71 -36.64
C GLU A 84 -4.13 8.54 -36.47
N GLU A 85 -5.16 8.49 -37.31
CA GLU A 85 -6.11 7.37 -37.40
C GLU A 85 -6.02 6.84 -38.83
N LYS A 86 -5.62 5.57 -38.98
CA LYS A 86 -5.67 4.88 -40.26
C LYS A 86 -6.98 4.10 -40.31
N GLU A 87 -7.86 4.52 -41.20
CA GLU A 87 -9.01 3.71 -41.64
C GLU A 87 -8.53 2.69 -42.70
N ASP A 88 -9.07 1.46 -42.62
CA ASP A 88 -8.93 0.41 -43.63
C ASP A 88 -9.88 0.61 -44.82
#